data_AF-A0A9E0LT74-F1
#
_entry.id   AF-A0A9E0LT74-F1
#
_cell.length_a   1.000
_cell.length_b   1.000
_cell.length_c   1.000
_cell.angle_alpha   90.00
_cell.angle_beta   90.00
_cell.angle_gamma   90.00
#
_symmetry.space_group_name_H-M   'P 1'
#
loop_
_entity.id
_entity.type
_entity.pdbx_description
1 polymer ?
#
loop_
_entity_poly.entity_id
_entity_poly.type
_entity_poly.pdbx_seq_one_letter_code
_entity_poly.pdbx_strand_id
1 'polypeptide(L)'
;MRIVLDTNVFVSAVFFGGLPGRILEAWRDGRVQLVLSAEILAEYQRVGQILSTDHAGVHLEPFLGLLAVAAEFVVAPVLPRTRLRRS
;
A
#
# COMPACT_ATOMS: atom_id res chain seq x y z
N MET A 1 -14.45 3.25 8.69
CA MET A 1 -13.32 4.22 8.69
C MET A 1 -12.50 4.01 7.43
N ARG A 2 -12.08 5.08 6.74
CA ARG A 2 -11.26 5.00 5.52
C ARG A 2 -9.79 5.15 5.89
N ILE A 3 -8.92 4.31 5.31
CA ILE A 3 -7.48 4.32 5.56
C ILE A 3 -6.72 4.32 4.24
N VAL A 4 -5.55 4.96 4.25
CA VAL A 4 -4.53 4.80 3.21
C VAL A 4 -3.35 4.10 3.88
N LEU A 5 -2.85 3.03 3.28
CA LEU A 5 -1.67 2.34 3.79
C LEU A 5 -0.41 2.99 3.23
N ASP A 6 0.58 3.21 4.07
CA ASP A 6 1.93 3.49 3.60
C ASP A 6 2.56 2.22 3.00
N THR A 7 3.43 2.37 2.01
CA THR A 7 4.08 1.25 1.33
C THR A 7 4.84 0.35 2.30
N ASN A 8 5.55 0.92 3.28
CA ASN A 8 6.30 0.13 4.25
C ASN A 8 5.37 -0.67 5.18
N VAL A 9 4.21 -0.11 5.53
CA VAL A 9 3.21 -0.80 6.34
C VAL A 9 2.59 -1.94 5.56
N PHE A 10 2.26 -1.73 4.28
CA PHE A 10 1.72 -2.78 3.41
C PHE A 10 2.71 -3.94 3.25
N VAL A 11 3.96 -3.65 2.85
CA VAL A 11 5.01 -4.66 2.70
C VAL A 11 5.23 -5.41 4.02
N SER A 12 5.28 -4.69 5.14
CA SER A 12 5.46 -5.31 6.44
C SER A 12 4.30 -6.21 6.84
N ALA A 13 3.07 -5.79 6.54
CA ALA A 13 1.86 -6.57 6.83
C ALA A 13 1.81 -7.87 6.02
N VAL A 14 2.21 -7.81 4.74
CA VAL A 14 2.22 -8.97 3.83
C VAL A 14 3.26 -10.01 4.25
N PHE A 15 4.48 -9.59 4.58
CA PHE A 15 5.59 -10.53 4.80
C PHE A 15 5.89 -10.86 6.27
N PHE A 16 5.63 -9.93 7.19
CA PHE A 16 5.99 -10.10 8.61
C PHE A 16 4.76 -10.16 9.54
N GLY A 17 3.57 -9.83 9.03
CA GLY A 17 2.34 -9.84 9.81
C GLY A 17 2.39 -8.86 10.99
N GLY A 18 2.12 -9.36 12.21
CA GLY A 18 2.19 -8.56 13.44
C GLY A 18 1.17 -7.41 13.48
N LEU A 19 1.56 -6.28 14.06
CA LEU A 19 0.69 -5.10 14.15
C LEU A 19 0.26 -4.58 12.76
N PRO A 20 1.14 -4.47 11.75
CA PRO A 20 0.73 -4.19 10.37
C PRO A 20 -0.25 -5.24 9.81
N GLY A 21 -0.03 -6.52 10.09
CA GLY A 21 -0.92 -7.62 9.69
C GLY A 21 -2.36 -7.46 10.21
N ARG A 22 -2.53 -6.96 11.45
CA ARG A 22 -3.87 -6.68 12.01
C ARG A 22 -4.64 -5.62 11.22
N ILE A 23 -3.96 -4.75 10.48
CA ILE A 23 -4.62 -3.76 9.61
C ILE A 23 -5.24 -4.46 8.40
N LEU A 24 -4.53 -5.43 7.79
CA LEU A 24 -5.07 -6.24 6.69
C LEU A 24 -6.22 -7.14 7.16
N GLU A 25 -6.13 -7.70 8.37
CA GLU A 25 -7.25 -8.43 8.99
C GLU A 25 -8.47 -7.53 9.19
N ALA A 26 -8.28 -6.32 9.74
CA ALA A 26 -9.37 -5.38 9.91
C ALA A 26 -10.01 -4.96 8.58
N TRP A 27 -9.22 -4.84 7.53
CA TRP A 27 -9.73 -4.56 6.19
C TRP A 27 -10.51 -5.75 5.64
N ARG A 28 -9.96 -6.97 5.71
CA ARG A 28 -10.63 -8.22 5.31
C ARG A 28 -11.97 -8.41 6.03
N ASP A 29 -12.02 -8.10 7.32
CA ASP A 29 -13.23 -8.23 8.14
C ASP A 29 -14.21 -7.06 7.95
N GLY A 30 -13.94 -6.12 7.03
CA GLY A 30 -14.80 -4.96 6.73
C GLY A 30 -14.83 -3.88 7.81
N ARG A 31 -13.94 -3.95 8.82
CA ARG A 31 -13.86 -2.97 9.92
C ARG A 31 -13.26 -1.64 9.46
N VAL A 32 -12.41 -1.68 8.44
CA VAL A 32 -11.86 -0.50 7.76
C VAL A 32 -11.98 -0.66 6.25
N GLN A 33 -12.01 0.47 5.54
CA GLN A 33 -12.03 0.52 4.09
C GLN A 33 -10.69 1.06 3.60
N LEU A 34 -9.99 0.25 2.81
CA LEU A 34 -8.73 0.67 2.19
C LEU A 34 -9.03 1.56 0.98
N VAL A 35 -8.36 2.71 0.93
CA VAL A 35 -8.44 3.68 -0.15
C VAL A 35 -7.08 3.78 -0.82
N LEU A 36 -7.07 3.74 -2.15
CA LEU A 36 -5.85 3.86 -2.96
C LEU A 36 -6.06 4.87 -4.08
N SER A 37 -4.97 5.47 -4.54
CA SER A 37 -4.92 6.14 -5.84
C SER A 37 -4.11 5.29 -6.82
N ALA A 38 -4.18 5.61 -8.11
CA ALA A 38 -3.38 4.94 -9.13
C ALA A 38 -1.87 5.09 -8.86
N GLU A 39 -1.45 6.25 -8.35
CA GLU A 39 -0.07 6.55 -8.00
C GLU A 39 0.43 5.70 -6.83
N ILE A 40 -0.40 5.48 -5.81
CA ILE A 40 -0.04 4.61 -4.67
C ILE A 40 0.11 3.16 -5.14
N LEU A 41 -0.83 2.67 -5.96
CA LEU A 41 -0.74 1.31 -6.49
C LEU A 41 0.51 1.12 -7.35
N ALA A 42 0.84 2.10 -8.21
CA ALA A 42 2.05 2.07 -9.03
C ALA A 42 3.33 2.07 -8.17
N GLU A 43 3.33 2.82 -7.06
CA GLU A 43 4.45 2.80 -6.12
C GLU A 43 4.61 1.43 -5.44
N TYR A 44 3.51 0.80 -5.05
CA TYR A 44 3.57 -0.56 -4.50
C TYR A 44 4.11 -1.57 -5.50
N GLN A 45 3.70 -1.47 -6.77
CA GLN A 45 4.23 -2.31 -7.86
C GLN A 45 5.74 -2.11 -8.01
N ARG A 46 6.20 -0.86 -8.06
CA ARG A 46 7.62 -0.51 -8.16
C ARG A 46 8.43 -1.06 -7.00
N VAL A 47 7.94 -0.90 -5.76
CA VAL A 47 8.61 -1.42 -4.55
C VAL A 47 8.62 -2.95 -4.55
N GLY A 48 7.51 -3.59 -4.94
CA GLY A 48 7.45 -5.05 -5.08
C GLY A 48 8.49 -5.59 -6.04
N GLN A 49 8.64 -4.95 -7.20
CA GLN A 49 9.63 -5.35 -8.20
C GLN A 49 11.06 -5.21 -7.68
N ILE A 50 11.37 -4.12 -6.96
CA ILE A 50 12.69 -3.95 -6.32
C ILE A 50 12.94 -5.05 -5.29
N LEU A 51 11.98 -5.29 -4.39
CA LEU A 51 12.12 -6.30 -3.34
C LEU A 51 12.28 -7.71 -3.92
N SER A 52 11.57 -8.04 -5.01
CA SER A 52 11.72 -9.33 -5.71
C SER A 52 13.10 -9.52 -6.35
N THR A 53 13.77 -8.43 -6.70
CA THR A 53 15.12 -8.45 -7.27
C THR A 53 16.15 -8.76 -6.17
N ASP A 54 16.00 -8.15 -5.00
CA ASP A 54 16.94 -8.29 -3.88
C ASP A 54 16.67 -9.53 -3.01
N HIS A 55 15.44 -10.07 -3.04
CA HIS A 55 15.01 -11.18 -2.20
C HIS A 55 14.20 -12.22 -3.00
N ALA A 56 14.83 -13.37 -3.25
CA ALA A 56 14.17 -14.49 -3.93
C ALA A 56 12.93 -14.98 -3.15
N GLY A 57 11.81 -15.14 -3.86
CA GLY A 57 10.54 -15.63 -3.31
C GLY A 57 9.62 -14.54 -2.74
N VAL A 58 10.05 -13.27 -2.76
CA VAL A 58 9.21 -12.12 -2.38
C VAL A 58 8.40 -11.66 -3.60
N HIS A 59 7.10 -11.98 -3.61
CA HIS A 59 6.18 -11.63 -4.70
C HIS A 59 4.97 -10.87 -4.15
N LEU A 60 4.86 -9.59 -4.48
CA LEU A 60 3.73 -8.75 -4.07
C LEU A 60 2.56 -8.83 -5.04
N GLU A 61 2.78 -9.28 -6.28
CA GLU A 61 1.82 -9.26 -7.39
C GLU A 61 0.44 -9.86 -7.01
N PRO A 62 0.35 -11.01 -6.31
CA PRO A 62 -0.96 -11.55 -5.91
C PRO A 62 -1.73 -10.61 -4.97
N PHE A 63 -1.02 -9.98 -4.03
CA PHE A 63 -1.61 -9.03 -3.09
C PHE A 63 -2.02 -7.74 -3.78
N LEU A 64 -1.22 -7.26 -4.74
CA LEU A 64 -1.56 -6.07 -5.54
C LEU A 64 -2.81 -6.30 -6.39
N GLY A 65 -2.96 -7.51 -6.95
CA GLY A 65 -4.19 -7.89 -7.65
C GLY A 65 -5.42 -7.85 -6.74
N LEU A 66 -5.29 -8.35 -5.50
CA LEU A 66 -6.36 -8.27 -4.51
C LEU A 66 -6.71 -6.82 -4.15
N LEU A 67 -5.70 -5.98 -3.92
CA LEU A 67 -5.90 -4.55 -3.64
C LEU A 67 -6.62 -3.85 -4.80
N ALA A 68 -6.25 -4.15 -6.05
CA ALA A 68 -6.85 -3.57 -7.23
C ALA A 68 -8.35 -3.85 -7.37
N VAL A 69 -8.82 -4.97 -6.82
CA VAL A 69 -10.24 -5.37 -6.87
C VAL A 69 -11.01 -4.90 -5.63
N ALA A 70 -10.39 -4.97 -4.45
CA ALA A 70 -11.09 -4.82 -3.18
C ALA A 70 -10.92 -3.43 -2.51
N ALA A 71 -9.95 -2.62 -2.95
CA ALA A 71 -9.78 -1.26 -2.44
C ALA A 71 -10.70 -0.26 -3.15
N GLU A 72 -11.05 0.81 -2.45
CA GLU A 72 -11.72 1.96 -3.07
C GLU A 72 -10.67 2.84 -3.78
N PHE A 73 -10.84 3.05 -5.08
CA PHE A 73 -9.97 3.94 -5.85
C PHE A 73 -10.50 5.37 -5.85
N VAL A 74 -9.61 6.31 -5.53
CA VAL A 74 -9.90 7.75 -5.56
C VAL A 74 -8.91 8.47 -6.45
N VAL A 75 -9.37 9.58 -7.03
CA VAL A 75 -8.49 10.54 -7.71
C VAL A 75 -7.84 11.41 -6.65
N ALA A 76 -6.53 11.30 -6.49
CA ALA A 76 -5.78 12.15 -5.57
C ALA A 76 -5.61 13.54 -6.19
N PRO A 77 -5.95 14.63 -5.47
CA PRO A 77 -5.66 15.98 -5.94
C PRO A 77 -4.14 16.21 -5.96
N VAL A 78 -3.66 16.89 -7.00
CA VAL A 78 -2.25 17.29 -7.07
C VAL A 78 -1.97 18.28 -5.94
N LEU A 79 -1.11 17.89 -5.01
CA LEU A 79 -0.68 18.79 -3.95
C LEU A 79 0.25 19.87 -4.53
N PRO A 80 0.06 21.16 -4.17
CA PRO A 80 1.00 22.19 -4.55
C PRO A 80 2.38 21.84 -4.00
N ARG A 81 3.42 21.91 -4.84
CA ARG A 81 4.80 21.63 -4.44
C ARG A 81 5.18 22.57 -3.30
N THR A 82 5.13 22.07 -2.07
CA THR A 82 5.61 22.80 -0.91
C THR A 82 7.12 22.94 -1.09
N ARG A 83 7.62 24.17 -1.32
CA ARG A 83 9.06 24.42 -1.19
C ARG A 83 9.36 24.15 0.28
N LEU A 84 9.97 23.01 0.58
CA LEU A 84 10.58 22.78 1.88
C LEU A 84 11.57 23.93 2.09
N ARG A 85 11.18 24.89 2.92
CA ARG A 85 12.03 25.98 3.36
C ARG A 85 13.09 25.28 4.21
N ARG A 86 14.24 24.96 3.60
CA ARG A 86 15.41 24.53 4.35
C ARG A 86 15.80 25.73 5.22
N SER A 87 15.46 25.65 6.51
CA SER A 87 15.98 26.51 7.58
C SER A 87 17.37 26.03 7.98
#